data_AF-A0A8A3PMA5-F1
#
_entry.id   AF-A0A8A3PMA5-F1
#
_cell.length_a   1.000
_cell.length_b   1.000
_cell.length_c   1.000
_cell.angle_alpha   90.00
_cell.angle_beta   90.00
_cell.angle_gamma   90.00
#
_symmetry.space_group_name_H-M   'P 1'
#
loop_
_entity.id
_entity.type
_entity.pdbx_description
1 polymer ?
#
loop_
_entity_poly.entity_id
_entity_poly.type
_entity_poly.pdbx_seq_one_letter_code
_entity_poly.pdbx_strand_id
1 'polypeptide(L)'
;MFTTPLLLLATLATTAFSVSIPTVDKRASVATSSIPDVQWKVSSFTRPCTTTICTYNFTISVIPSTGTTINIPCLYNDTATTPPASSTPQTHSYSAISCTAATTWQVNWGYNPNGDFAVMTVVDTAKGQDAFFGWNGVAAATAFEDKGPNTVYAIGTFN
;
A
#
# COMPACT_ATOMS: atom_id res chain seq x y z
N MET A 1 90.52 -16.67 -4.79
CA MET A 1 89.87 -17.79 -5.48
C MET A 1 88.80 -18.35 -4.55
N PHE A 2 87.51 -18.20 -4.93
CA PHE A 2 86.29 -18.89 -4.42
C PHE A 2 85.97 -18.73 -2.90
N THR A 3 84.76 -18.52 -2.39
CA THR A 3 83.37 -18.73 -2.87
C THR A 3 82.40 -17.99 -1.93
N THR A 4 81.38 -17.35 -2.49
CA THR A 4 80.13 -16.94 -1.82
C THR A 4 79.27 -18.18 -1.51
N PRO A 5 78.37 -18.11 -0.52
CA PRO A 5 77.09 -18.80 -0.62
C PRO A 5 75.91 -17.81 -0.58
N LEU A 6 75.09 -17.89 -1.63
CA LEU A 6 73.75 -17.32 -1.73
C LEU A 6 72.82 -18.00 -0.72
N LEU A 7 72.04 -17.22 0.03
CA LEU A 7 70.83 -17.69 0.72
C LEU A 7 69.60 -17.28 -0.09
N LEU A 8 68.89 -18.28 -0.60
CA LEU A 8 67.57 -18.16 -1.24
C LEU A 8 66.52 -17.75 -0.20
N LEU A 9 65.78 -16.67 -0.45
CA LEU A 9 64.49 -16.45 0.20
C LEU A 9 63.38 -17.01 -0.71
N ALA A 10 62.68 -18.03 -0.20
CA ALA A 10 61.49 -18.58 -0.83
C ALA A 10 60.30 -17.63 -0.61
N THR A 11 59.70 -17.14 -1.67
CA THR A 11 58.42 -16.42 -1.65
C THR A 11 57.28 -17.41 -1.88
N LEU A 12 56.40 -17.59 -0.90
CA LEU A 12 55.15 -18.33 -1.10
C LEU A 12 54.15 -17.43 -1.84
N ALA A 13 53.86 -17.76 -3.09
CA ALA A 13 52.74 -17.18 -3.82
C ALA A 13 51.49 -18.06 -3.59
N THR A 14 50.54 -17.57 -2.77
CA THR A 14 49.21 -18.16 -2.66
C THR A 14 48.36 -17.76 -3.86
N THR A 15 48.04 -18.73 -4.73
CA THR A 15 47.04 -18.57 -5.78
C THR A 15 45.64 -18.79 -5.21
N ALA A 16 44.86 -17.72 -5.11
CA ALA A 16 43.43 -17.83 -4.84
C ALA A 16 42.67 -18.09 -6.15
N PHE A 17 42.17 -19.31 -6.34
CA PHE A 17 41.22 -19.59 -7.41
C PHE A 17 39.86 -19.02 -7.03
N SER A 18 39.46 -17.92 -7.66
CA SER A 18 38.09 -17.42 -7.60
C SER A 18 37.27 -18.18 -8.63
N VAL A 19 36.44 -19.13 -8.17
CA VAL A 19 35.43 -19.79 -9.02
C VAL A 19 34.32 -18.78 -9.27
N SER A 20 34.22 -18.28 -10.50
CA SER A 20 33.08 -17.48 -10.95
C SER A 20 31.82 -18.36 -10.94
N ILE A 21 30.98 -18.20 -9.92
CA ILE A 21 29.63 -18.76 -9.92
C ILE A 21 28.87 -18.02 -11.03
N PRO A 22 28.21 -18.70 -11.98
CA PRO A 22 27.33 -18.03 -12.92
C PRO A 22 26.22 -17.37 -12.09
N THR A 23 26.24 -16.04 -12.04
CA THR A 23 25.10 -15.27 -11.58
C THR A 23 23.97 -15.62 -12.54
N VAL A 24 23.02 -16.41 -12.05
CA VAL A 24 21.70 -16.49 -12.65
C VAL A 24 21.27 -15.03 -12.77
N ASP A 25 21.26 -14.51 -13.99
CA ASP A 25 20.54 -13.30 -14.33
C ASP A 25 19.09 -13.60 -14.01
N LYS A 26 18.73 -13.41 -12.75
CA LYS A 26 17.38 -13.14 -12.34
C LYS A 26 17.14 -11.74 -12.86
N ARG A 27 16.92 -11.66 -14.17
CA ARG A 27 16.15 -10.59 -14.79
C ARG A 27 14.78 -10.74 -14.16
N ALA A 28 14.65 -10.22 -12.95
CA ALA A 28 13.38 -9.85 -12.38
C ALA A 28 12.81 -8.90 -13.42
N SER A 29 11.96 -9.45 -14.28
CA SER A 29 11.00 -8.65 -15.00
C SER A 29 10.28 -7.88 -13.91
N VAL A 30 10.62 -6.60 -13.78
CA VAL A 30 9.83 -5.64 -13.03
C VAL A 30 8.53 -5.54 -13.82
N ALA A 31 7.66 -6.53 -13.64
CA ALA A 31 6.27 -6.38 -13.99
C ALA A 31 5.80 -5.21 -13.12
N THR A 32 5.59 -4.06 -13.75
CA THR A 32 5.03 -2.88 -13.09
C THR A 32 3.68 -3.31 -12.56
N SER A 33 3.61 -3.49 -11.25
CA SER A 33 2.42 -3.91 -10.53
C SER A 33 1.35 -2.80 -10.46
N SER A 34 1.73 -1.59 -10.87
CA SER A 34 0.81 -0.49 -11.14
C SER A 34 -0.04 -0.79 -12.38
N ILE A 35 -1.34 -0.56 -12.29
CA ILE A 35 -2.25 -0.59 -13.43
C ILE A 35 -2.05 0.69 -14.24
N PRO A 36 -1.60 0.60 -15.50
CA PRO A 36 -1.41 1.77 -16.34
C PRO A 36 -2.75 2.44 -16.66
N ASP A 37 -2.69 3.71 -17.06
CA ASP A 37 -3.83 4.43 -17.65
C ASP A 37 -5.06 4.60 -16.77
N VAL A 38 -4.93 4.40 -15.46
CA VAL A 38 -6.00 4.67 -14.49
C VAL A 38 -5.43 5.22 -13.20
N GLN A 39 -6.10 6.24 -12.67
CA GLN A 39 -5.84 6.78 -11.35
C GLN A 39 -7.15 6.92 -10.59
N TRP A 40 -7.10 6.76 -9.27
CA TRP A 40 -8.28 6.88 -8.41
C TRP A 40 -8.15 8.10 -7.51
N LYS A 41 -9.27 8.79 -7.29
CA LYS A 41 -9.38 9.91 -6.34
C LYS A 41 -10.50 9.62 -5.35
N VAL A 42 -10.29 9.94 -4.08
CA VAL A 42 -11.34 9.98 -3.06
C VAL A 42 -11.75 11.43 -2.84
N SER A 43 -13.05 11.71 -2.91
CA SER A 43 -13.59 13.05 -2.73
C SER A 43 -14.83 13.07 -1.85
N SER A 44 -15.13 14.27 -1.31
CA SER A 44 -16.32 14.51 -0.46
C SER A 44 -16.41 13.56 0.73
N PHE A 45 -15.26 13.22 1.34
CA PHE A 45 -15.21 12.23 2.41
C PHE A 45 -15.70 12.82 3.73
N THR A 46 -16.77 12.22 4.28
CA THR A 46 -17.32 12.51 5.60
C THR A 46 -17.38 11.26 6.45
N ARG A 47 -17.21 11.46 7.76
CA ARG A 47 -17.24 10.42 8.78
C ARG A 47 -17.91 10.91 10.07
N PRO A 48 -19.23 11.17 10.07
CA PRO A 48 -19.93 11.36 11.34
C PRO A 48 -19.86 10.09 12.18
N CYS A 49 -19.59 10.26 13.48
CA CYS A 49 -19.52 9.15 14.42
C CYS A 49 -20.38 9.39 15.66
N THR A 50 -20.96 8.31 16.14
CA THR A 50 -21.54 8.17 17.48
C THR A 50 -20.54 7.44 18.39
N THR A 51 -20.95 7.07 19.60
CA THR A 51 -20.10 6.28 20.51
C THR A 51 -19.79 4.88 20.01
N THR A 52 -20.61 4.32 19.11
CA THR A 52 -20.51 2.91 18.71
C THR A 52 -20.47 2.68 17.20
N ILE A 53 -20.78 3.71 16.40
CA ILE A 53 -20.85 3.63 14.94
C ILE A 53 -20.22 4.86 14.31
N CYS A 54 -19.38 4.66 13.30
CA CYS A 54 -18.94 5.69 12.35
C CYS A 54 -19.53 5.39 10.97
N THR A 55 -20.18 6.37 10.36
CA THR A 55 -20.70 6.25 8.99
C THR A 55 -19.72 6.90 8.03
N TYR A 56 -19.15 6.12 7.12
CA TYR A 56 -18.22 6.60 6.10
C TYR A 56 -18.99 6.87 4.81
N ASN A 57 -18.86 8.08 4.27
CA ASN A 57 -19.51 8.47 3.03
C ASN A 57 -18.54 9.29 2.16
N PHE A 58 -18.25 8.82 0.96
CA PHE A 58 -17.36 9.48 0.00
C PHE A 58 -17.63 9.00 -1.43
N THR A 59 -16.98 9.66 -2.40
CA THR A 59 -16.98 9.24 -3.81
C THR A 59 -15.61 8.77 -4.22
N ILE A 60 -15.56 7.62 -4.91
CA ILE A 60 -14.37 7.13 -5.60
C ILE A 60 -14.49 7.52 -7.07
N SER A 61 -13.63 8.42 -7.54
CA SER A 61 -13.53 8.76 -8.96
C SER A 61 -12.48 7.86 -9.61
N VAL A 62 -12.92 7.00 -10.53
CA VAL A 62 -12.07 6.21 -11.41
C VAL A 62 -11.77 7.03 -12.65
N ILE A 63 -10.54 7.50 -12.77
CA ILE A 63 -10.09 8.45 -13.78
C ILE A 63 -9.22 7.70 -14.80
N PRO A 64 -9.78 7.26 -15.93
CA PRO A 64 -8.97 6.67 -17.00
C PRO A 64 -8.16 7.77 -17.72
N SER A 65 -7.04 7.42 -18.34
CA SER A 65 -6.24 8.34 -19.16
C SER A 65 -7.00 8.79 -20.42
N THR A 66 -7.99 8.02 -20.86
CA THR A 66 -8.89 8.34 -21.96
C THR A 66 -10.33 7.98 -21.61
N GLY A 67 -11.29 8.79 -22.07
CA GLY A 67 -12.72 8.57 -21.80
C GLY A 67 -13.24 9.33 -20.59
N THR A 68 -14.36 8.85 -20.04
CA THR A 68 -15.11 9.54 -18.97
C THR A 68 -14.74 9.01 -17.60
N THR A 69 -14.54 9.90 -16.63
CA THR A 69 -14.41 9.55 -15.22
C THR A 69 -15.69 8.91 -14.69
N ILE A 70 -15.55 7.76 -14.03
CA ILE A 70 -16.68 7.06 -13.40
C ILE A 70 -16.65 7.35 -11.91
N ASN A 71 -17.77 7.79 -11.35
CA ASN A 71 -17.90 8.06 -9.92
C ASN A 71 -18.67 6.94 -9.23
N ILE A 72 -18.04 6.30 -8.26
CA ILE A 72 -18.61 5.23 -7.45
C ILE A 72 -18.91 5.78 -6.05
N PRO A 73 -20.18 5.92 -5.66
CA PRO A 73 -20.51 6.33 -4.30
C PRO A 73 -20.18 5.18 -3.33
N CYS A 74 -19.47 5.49 -2.25
CA CYS A 74 -19.18 4.55 -1.19
C CYS A 74 -19.78 5.03 0.13
N LEU A 75 -20.75 4.26 0.63
CA LEU A 75 -21.39 4.46 1.92
C LEU A 75 -21.32 3.15 2.69
N TYR A 76 -20.83 3.19 3.92
CA TYR A 76 -20.86 2.05 4.85
C TYR A 76 -20.78 2.51 6.30
N ASN A 77 -21.11 1.60 7.21
CA ASN A 77 -20.95 1.79 8.63
C ASN A 77 -19.83 0.90 9.16
N ASP A 78 -19.00 1.49 9.99
CA ASP A 78 -18.07 0.79 10.85
C ASP A 78 -18.54 0.90 12.30
N THR A 79 -18.35 -0.16 13.07
CA THR A 79 -18.97 -0.34 14.38
C THR A 79 -17.95 -0.86 15.39
N ALA A 80 -18.23 -0.67 16.67
CA ALA A 80 -17.45 -1.26 17.77
C ALA A 80 -17.30 -2.80 17.68
N THR A 81 -18.17 -3.46 16.93
CA THR A 81 -18.15 -4.92 16.70
C THR A 81 -17.47 -5.35 15.40
N THR A 82 -17.14 -4.42 14.50
CA THR A 82 -16.39 -4.74 13.29
C THR A 82 -15.02 -5.28 13.68
N PRO A 83 -14.61 -6.49 13.24
CA PRO A 83 -13.29 -7.00 13.55
C PRO A 83 -12.15 -6.12 12.99
N PRO A 84 -11.10 -5.84 13.78
CA PRO A 84 -10.98 -6.09 15.22
C PRO A 84 -11.96 -5.22 16.03
N ALA A 85 -12.76 -5.88 16.88
CA ALA A 85 -13.71 -5.19 17.73
C ALA A 85 -12.98 -4.17 18.63
N SER A 86 -13.51 -2.95 18.69
CA SER A 86 -12.93 -1.82 19.43
C SER A 86 -14.03 -1.16 20.25
N SER A 87 -13.68 -0.55 21.39
CA SER A 87 -14.63 0.30 22.11
C SER A 87 -14.93 1.61 21.37
N THR A 88 -14.11 2.00 20.39
CA THR A 88 -14.26 3.23 19.60
C THR A 88 -13.99 3.01 18.11
N PRO A 89 -15.01 3.13 17.22
CA PRO A 89 -14.81 3.01 15.77
C PRO A 89 -13.97 4.16 15.17
N GLN A 90 -13.83 5.28 15.88
CA GLN A 90 -13.05 6.45 15.42
C GLN A 90 -11.55 6.14 15.30
N THR A 91 -11.04 5.24 16.14
CA THR A 91 -9.61 5.09 16.44
C THR A 91 -9.15 3.63 16.40
N HIS A 92 -9.78 2.80 15.57
CA HIS A 92 -9.29 1.45 15.28
C HIS A 92 -9.08 1.24 13.78
N SER A 93 -8.43 0.12 13.45
CA SER A 93 -8.28 -0.33 12.08
C SER A 93 -9.35 -1.38 11.77
N TYR A 94 -9.72 -1.52 10.51
CA TYR A 94 -10.58 -2.60 10.00
C TYR A 94 -10.21 -2.96 8.56
N SER A 95 -10.78 -4.06 8.07
CA SER A 95 -10.59 -4.50 6.68
C SER A 95 -11.87 -5.03 6.06
N ALA A 96 -11.90 -5.01 4.72
CA ALA A 96 -12.88 -5.64 3.85
C ALA A 96 -14.35 -5.23 4.08
N ILE A 97 -14.60 -3.99 4.52
CA ILE A 97 -15.97 -3.47 4.56
C ILE A 97 -16.39 -3.04 3.16
N SER A 98 -17.52 -3.55 2.68
CA SER A 98 -18.02 -3.26 1.32
C SER A 98 -18.84 -1.97 1.27
N CYS A 99 -18.73 -1.22 0.18
CA CYS A 99 -19.60 -0.09 -0.12
C CYS A 99 -21.03 -0.59 -0.39
N THR A 100 -22.03 -0.04 0.30
CA THR A 100 -23.43 -0.55 0.28
C THR A 100 -24.02 -0.66 -1.12
N ALA A 101 -23.83 0.36 -1.97
CA ALA A 101 -24.38 0.40 -3.33
C ALA A 101 -23.44 -0.19 -4.40
N ALA A 102 -22.20 -0.52 -4.03
CA ALA A 102 -21.15 -0.98 -4.94
C ALA A 102 -20.39 -2.12 -4.27
N THR A 103 -21.03 -3.28 -4.15
CA THR A 103 -20.57 -4.38 -3.28
C THR A 103 -19.24 -5.03 -3.69
N THR A 104 -18.77 -4.80 -4.91
CA THR A 104 -17.43 -5.22 -5.36
C THR A 104 -16.34 -4.27 -4.89
N TRP A 105 -16.70 -3.09 -4.39
CA TRP A 105 -15.79 -2.11 -3.83
C TRP A 105 -15.73 -2.27 -2.32
N GLN A 106 -14.51 -2.46 -1.82
CA GLN A 106 -14.22 -2.64 -0.40
C GLN A 106 -13.25 -1.59 0.09
N VAL A 107 -13.27 -1.38 1.40
CA VAL A 107 -12.41 -0.42 2.07
C VAL A 107 -11.73 -1.08 3.25
N ASN A 108 -10.42 -0.89 3.32
CA ASN A 108 -9.61 -1.14 4.50
C ASN A 108 -9.22 0.20 5.11
N TRP A 109 -9.11 0.25 6.43
CA TRP A 109 -8.71 1.44 7.15
C TRP A 109 -7.64 1.07 8.17
N GLY A 110 -6.42 1.56 7.95
CA GLY A 110 -5.31 1.40 8.88
C GLY A 110 -5.09 2.67 9.67
N TYR A 111 -5.45 2.67 10.95
CA TYR A 111 -5.26 3.80 11.87
C TYR A 111 -3.97 3.63 12.70
N ASN A 112 -3.17 4.69 12.79
CA ASN A 112 -2.01 4.78 13.66
C ASN A 112 -2.30 5.73 14.84
N PRO A 113 -2.38 5.21 16.09
CA PRO A 113 -2.67 6.03 17.26
C PRO A 113 -1.52 6.98 17.66
N ASN A 114 -0.28 6.69 17.28
CA ASN A 114 0.89 7.49 17.71
C ASN A 114 1.02 8.82 16.95
N GLY A 115 0.42 8.92 15.76
CA GLY A 115 0.50 10.11 14.92
C GLY A 115 -0.85 10.68 14.51
N ASP A 116 -1.95 10.11 15.04
CA ASP A 116 -3.33 10.41 14.62
C ASP A 116 -3.46 10.49 13.09
N PHE A 117 -3.03 9.44 12.40
CA PHE A 117 -3.15 9.35 10.95
C PHE A 117 -3.75 8.01 10.55
N ALA A 118 -4.40 7.99 9.39
CA ALA A 118 -4.90 6.75 8.83
C ALA A 118 -4.65 6.67 7.32
N VAL A 119 -4.54 5.43 6.86
CA VAL A 119 -4.51 5.09 5.43
C VAL A 119 -5.76 4.28 5.10
N MET A 120 -6.54 4.79 4.16
CA MET A 120 -7.62 4.06 3.51
C MET A 120 -7.05 3.32 2.30
N THR A 121 -7.30 2.02 2.23
CA THR A 121 -7.12 1.26 0.98
C THR A 121 -8.49 1.04 0.37
N VAL A 122 -8.71 1.58 -0.82
CA VAL A 122 -9.90 1.30 -1.64
C VAL A 122 -9.55 0.13 -2.55
N VAL A 123 -10.44 -0.86 -2.61
CA VAL A 123 -10.22 -2.13 -3.32
C VAL A 123 -11.39 -2.39 -4.29
N ASP A 124 -11.11 -2.55 -5.58
CA ASP A 124 -12.05 -3.12 -6.55
C ASP A 124 -11.78 -4.62 -6.64
N THR A 125 -12.56 -5.41 -5.90
CA THR A 125 -12.41 -6.87 -5.85
C THR A 125 -12.77 -7.55 -7.16
N ALA A 126 -13.60 -6.93 -8.00
CA ALA A 126 -13.95 -7.50 -9.30
C ALA A 126 -12.78 -7.41 -10.29
N LYS A 127 -11.95 -6.37 -10.17
CA LYS A 127 -10.76 -6.17 -11.01
C LYS A 127 -9.46 -6.63 -10.36
N GLY A 128 -9.48 -6.94 -9.07
CA GLY A 128 -8.28 -7.26 -8.31
C GLY A 128 -7.33 -6.07 -8.22
N GLN A 129 -7.87 -4.87 -7.96
CA GLN A 129 -7.11 -3.62 -7.95
C GLN A 129 -7.27 -2.86 -6.64
N ASP A 130 -6.24 -2.13 -6.23
CA ASP A 130 -6.29 -1.25 -5.05
C ASP A 130 -5.58 0.09 -5.24
N ALA A 131 -5.95 1.07 -4.41
CA ALA A 131 -5.28 2.35 -4.27
C ALA A 131 -5.33 2.83 -2.81
N PHE A 132 -4.34 3.63 -2.42
CA PHE A 132 -4.09 4.02 -1.03
C PHE A 132 -4.25 5.52 -0.85
N PHE A 133 -4.90 5.97 0.22
CA PHE A 133 -5.18 7.38 0.50
C PHE A 133 -4.96 7.66 1.98
N GLY A 134 -4.16 8.68 2.32
CA GLY A 134 -3.76 8.97 3.70
C GLY A 134 -4.23 10.33 4.19
N TRP A 135 -4.65 10.39 5.46
CA TRP A 135 -5.03 11.62 6.17
C TRP A 135 -4.41 11.66 7.57
N ASN A 136 -4.20 12.88 8.06
CA ASN A 136 -3.79 13.17 9.44
C ASN A 136 -4.97 13.79 10.21
N GLY A 137 -4.88 13.83 11.54
CA GLY A 137 -5.90 14.42 12.41
C GLY A 137 -7.23 13.67 12.39
N VAL A 138 -7.21 12.34 12.21
CA VAL A 138 -8.40 11.59 11.84
C VAL A 138 -9.34 11.38 13.03
N ALA A 139 -8.83 11.23 14.25
CA ALA A 139 -9.60 10.85 15.43
C ALA A 139 -10.80 11.78 15.71
N ALA A 140 -10.63 13.09 15.51
CA ALA A 140 -11.67 14.10 15.72
C ALA A 140 -12.36 14.58 14.43
N ALA A 141 -11.86 14.20 13.25
CA ALA A 141 -12.36 14.70 11.99
C ALA A 141 -13.67 14.02 11.56
N THR A 142 -14.62 14.84 11.10
CA THR A 142 -15.89 14.39 10.50
C THR A 142 -15.98 14.70 9.01
N ALA A 143 -15.07 15.51 8.48
CA ALA A 143 -14.92 15.83 7.07
C ALA A 143 -13.43 15.86 6.72
N PHE A 144 -13.09 15.37 5.53
CA PHE A 144 -11.72 15.19 5.09
C PHE A 144 -11.51 15.87 3.75
N GLU A 145 -10.30 16.35 3.52
CA GLU A 145 -9.88 16.87 2.23
C GLU A 145 -9.86 15.76 1.17
N ASP A 146 -10.07 16.14 -0.09
CA ASP A 146 -9.93 15.24 -1.22
C ASP A 146 -8.49 14.68 -1.31
N LYS A 147 -8.34 13.41 -1.70
CA LYS A 147 -7.03 12.77 -1.92
C LYS A 147 -6.94 12.10 -3.28
N GLY A 148 -5.75 12.18 -3.86
CA GLY A 148 -5.47 11.73 -5.22
C GLY A 148 -5.61 12.83 -6.26
N PRO A 149 -5.52 12.49 -7.57
CA PRO A 149 -5.48 11.12 -8.11
C PRO A 149 -4.23 10.34 -7.71
N ASN A 150 -4.41 9.09 -7.28
CA ASN A 150 -3.33 8.18 -6.89
C ASN A 150 -3.23 7.01 -7.88
N THR A 151 -2.02 6.47 -8.00
CA THR A 151 -1.73 5.27 -8.79
C THR A 151 -2.54 4.08 -8.25
N VAL A 152 -3.02 3.25 -9.18
CA VAL A 152 -3.73 2.00 -8.90
C VAL A 152 -2.78 0.84 -9.07
N TYR A 153 -2.89 -0.18 -8.24
CA TYR A 153 -2.05 -1.37 -8.27
C TYR A 153 -2.90 -2.64 -8.38
N ALA A 154 -2.28 -3.73 -8.83
CA ALA A 154 -2.86 -5.06 -8.66
C ALA A 154 -2.81 -5.45 -7.17
N ILE A 155 -3.86 -6.09 -6.66
CA ILE A 155 -3.87 -6.60 -5.28
C ILE A 155 -2.72 -7.60 -5.09
N GLY A 156 -2.08 -7.55 -3.92
CA GLY A 156 -0.93 -8.40 -3.57
C GLY A 156 0.41 -7.87 -4.07
N THR A 157 0.44 -6.63 -4.58
CA THR A 157 1.67 -5.93 -4.95
C THR A 157 2.61 -5.72 -3.77
N PHE A 158 2.05 -5.34 -2.62
CA PHE A 158 2.80 -5.02 -1.42
C PHE A 158 2.53 -6.14 -0.41
N ASN A 159 3.51 -7.05 -0.24
CA ASN A 159 3.50 -8.15 0.73
C ASN A 159 4.61 -7.96 1.75
#